data_AF-A0A7V9AZT7-F1
#
_entry.id   AF-A0A7V9AZT7-F1
#
_cell.length_a   1.000
_cell.length_b   1.000
_cell.length_c   1.000
_cell.angle_alpha   90.00
_cell.angle_beta   90.00
_cell.angle_gamma   90.00
#
_symmetry.space_group_name_H-M   'P 1'
#
loop_
_entity.id
_entity.type
_entity.pdbx_description
1 polymer ?
#
loop_
_entity_poly.entity_id
_entity_poly.type
_entity_poly.pdbx_seq_one_letter_code
_entity_poly.pdbx_strand_id
1 'polypeptide(L)'
;MSSEPPNGRAFTWADLERWADEGLIARSQIAAIRAAEPEAIARPPVPTSQPREARHGLNFVTVVYYIGAFLILFAYTVFMGLQWEGLSPAGQFTLALVTVAALLGIGAVVRRAGYEIGGGLLIFAGTGIVPLVVYSFQHMAGLWPESGPEFHYEDFYDVISSAWVFMEVITILVTIAVLWWVRFPLLVLLLSFWLWFLSMDLARWIVGDDEFDYSGTEQVIGVLFAVATLGVGVALQRRGLRDYSFWLYLFGHLMLLPNLGDWALDEDQRALRGIVFLLVYVAVVAASVWLQSRIFLVFGAIGVYCYVGYLAFEIFEDALGFTFSLAFIGLLLILGAIGFQRYLQPWWSGRAGRPRGAA
;
A
#
# COMPACT_ATOMS: atom_id res chain seq x y z
N MET A 1 -10.84 -28.30 10.57
CA MET A 1 -11.05 -28.01 9.14
C MET A 1 -12.55 -27.99 8.88
N SER A 2 -13.17 -26.82 9.03
CA SER A 2 -14.56 -26.58 8.63
C SER A 2 -14.55 -26.20 7.15
N SER A 3 -14.87 -27.16 6.29
CA SER A 3 -15.08 -26.92 4.86
C SER A 3 -16.40 -26.19 4.66
N GLU A 4 -16.37 -24.86 4.51
CA GLU A 4 -17.48 -24.15 3.89
C GLU A 4 -17.70 -24.71 2.48
N PRO A 5 -18.94 -25.06 2.09
CA PRO A 5 -19.21 -25.42 0.70
C PRO A 5 -18.99 -24.17 -0.17
N PRO A 6 -18.54 -24.33 -1.43
CA PRO A 6 -18.41 -23.20 -2.34
C PRO A 6 -19.77 -22.50 -2.48
N ASN A 7 -19.79 -21.18 -2.57
CA ASN A 7 -20.97 -20.36 -2.86
C ASN A 7 -21.64 -20.83 -4.17
N GLY A 8 -22.43 -21.89 -4.06
CA GLY A 8 -23.24 -22.44 -5.13
C GLY A 8 -24.33 -21.43 -5.42
N ARG A 9 -24.31 -20.85 -6.61
CA ARG A 9 -25.43 -20.06 -7.10
C ARG A 9 -26.66 -20.98 -7.10
N ALA A 10 -27.60 -20.73 -6.21
CA ALA A 10 -28.84 -21.49 -6.18
C ALA A 10 -29.68 -21.05 -7.39
N PHE A 11 -29.92 -21.97 -8.32
CA PHE A 11 -30.79 -21.73 -9.47
C PHE A 11 -32.24 -22.00 -9.08
N THR A 12 -33.15 -21.17 -9.59
CA THR A 12 -34.59 -21.25 -9.32
C THR A 12 -35.33 -21.92 -10.47
N TRP A 13 -36.59 -22.31 -10.25
CA TRP A 13 -37.47 -22.80 -11.32
C TRP A 13 -37.65 -21.79 -12.45
N ALA A 14 -37.65 -20.50 -12.13
CA ALA A 14 -37.71 -19.43 -13.12
C ALA A 14 -36.45 -19.37 -13.99
N ASP A 15 -35.28 -19.75 -13.46
CA ASP A 15 -34.05 -19.84 -14.24
C ASP A 15 -34.11 -21.01 -15.23
N LEU A 16 -34.62 -22.16 -14.79
CA LEU A 16 -34.84 -23.32 -15.65
C LEU A 16 -35.86 -23.02 -16.76
N GLU A 17 -36.98 -22.36 -16.44
CA GLU A 17 -37.99 -21.96 -17.43
C GLU A 17 -37.42 -20.96 -18.45
N ARG A 18 -36.64 -19.98 -17.99
CA ARG A 18 -35.91 -19.04 -18.87
C ARG A 18 -34.94 -19.76 -19.78
N TRP A 19 -34.18 -20.73 -19.27
CA TRP A 19 -33.25 -21.52 -20.10
C TRP A 19 -33.97 -22.39 -21.13
N ALA A 20 -35.19 -22.85 -20.85
CA ALA A 20 -36.00 -23.49 -21.88
C ALA A 20 -36.51 -22.51 -22.94
N ASP A 21 -36.85 -21.29 -22.55
CA ASP A 21 -37.23 -20.23 -23.49
C ASP A 21 -36.05 -19.78 -24.37
N GLU A 22 -34.84 -19.81 -23.82
CA GLU A 22 -33.58 -19.55 -24.53
C GLU A 22 -33.09 -20.78 -25.35
N GLY A 23 -33.80 -21.92 -25.29
CA GLY A 23 -33.46 -23.12 -26.05
C GLY A 23 -32.25 -23.90 -25.52
N LEU A 24 -31.76 -23.57 -24.33
CA LEU A 24 -30.62 -24.23 -23.68
C LEU A 24 -31.00 -25.61 -23.12
N ILE A 25 -32.26 -25.80 -22.72
CA ILE A 25 -32.79 -27.09 -22.26
C ILE A 25 -34.20 -27.34 -22.85
N ALA A 26 -34.56 -28.60 -23.05
CA ALA A 26 -35.89 -28.96 -23.53
C ALA A 26 -36.93 -28.91 -22.39
N ARG A 27 -38.17 -28.50 -22.70
CA ARG A 27 -39.26 -28.45 -21.70
C ARG A 27 -39.57 -29.82 -21.07
N SER A 28 -39.32 -30.92 -21.79
CA SER A 28 -39.43 -32.29 -21.25
C SER A 28 -38.39 -32.58 -20.15
N GLN A 29 -37.21 -31.95 -20.21
CA GLN A 29 -36.17 -32.10 -19.19
C GLN A 29 -36.55 -31.36 -17.90
N ILE A 30 -37.23 -30.21 -17.99
CA ILE A 30 -37.79 -29.51 -16.81
C ILE A 30 -38.81 -30.40 -16.09
N ALA A 31 -39.68 -31.08 -16.84
CA ALA A 31 -40.66 -31.99 -16.26
C ALA A 31 -40.00 -33.18 -15.53
N ALA A 32 -38.91 -33.72 -16.09
CA ALA A 32 -38.13 -34.79 -15.46
C ALA A 32 -37.41 -34.31 -14.19
N ILE A 33 -36.82 -33.11 -14.20
CA ILE A 33 -36.16 -32.50 -13.02
C ILE A 33 -37.21 -32.25 -11.92
N ARG A 34 -38.41 -31.78 -12.30
CA ARG A 34 -39.54 -31.55 -11.38
C ARG A 34 -40.06 -32.85 -10.74
N ALA A 35 -40.01 -33.96 -11.47
CA ALA A 35 -40.36 -35.27 -10.94
C ALA A 35 -39.26 -35.85 -10.02
N ALA A 36 -37.99 -35.51 -10.26
CA ALA A 36 -36.85 -36.00 -9.50
C ALA A 36 -36.62 -35.25 -8.17
N GLU A 37 -36.93 -33.96 -8.10
CA GLU A 37 -36.72 -33.13 -6.89
C GLU A 37 -38.01 -32.42 -6.40
N PRO A 38 -38.96 -33.17 -5.82
CA PRO A 38 -40.20 -32.60 -5.30
C PRO A 38 -40.00 -31.67 -4.09
N GLU A 39 -38.90 -31.84 -3.33
CA GLU A 39 -38.60 -31.04 -2.12
C GLU A 39 -38.03 -29.65 -2.40
N ALA A 40 -37.64 -29.33 -3.64
CA ALA A 40 -37.18 -28.00 -4.03
C ALA A 40 -38.26 -26.91 -3.83
N ILE A 41 -39.53 -27.30 -3.66
CA ILE A 41 -40.67 -26.43 -3.37
C ILE A 41 -40.63 -25.89 -1.91
N ALA A 42 -40.00 -26.60 -0.98
CA ALA A 42 -40.14 -26.33 0.46
C ALA A 42 -39.06 -25.40 1.04
N ARG A 43 -38.02 -25.05 0.27
CA ARG A 43 -37.07 -24.02 0.70
C ARG A 43 -37.60 -22.68 0.21
N PRO A 44 -38.21 -21.84 1.08
CA PRO A 44 -38.44 -20.45 0.71
C PRO A 44 -37.11 -19.89 0.22
N PRO A 45 -37.11 -19.01 -0.80
CA PRO A 45 -35.89 -18.34 -1.22
C PRO A 45 -35.26 -17.76 0.05
N VAL A 46 -34.07 -18.25 0.41
CA VAL A 46 -33.28 -17.62 1.47
C VAL A 46 -33.24 -16.17 1.04
N PRO A 47 -33.76 -15.22 1.84
CA PRO A 47 -33.66 -13.82 1.47
C PRO A 47 -32.16 -13.56 1.38
N THR A 48 -31.65 -13.53 0.15
CA THR A 48 -30.33 -12.98 -0.14
C THR A 48 -30.51 -11.52 0.22
N SER A 49 -30.21 -11.18 1.47
CA SER A 49 -30.00 -9.81 1.88
C SER A 49 -29.04 -9.25 0.84
N GLN A 50 -29.56 -8.42 -0.07
CA GLN A 50 -28.68 -7.70 -0.97
C GLN A 50 -27.64 -7.04 -0.08
N PRO A 51 -26.35 -7.13 -0.40
CA PRO A 51 -25.32 -6.44 0.36
C PRO A 51 -25.80 -4.99 0.58
N ARG A 52 -25.95 -4.57 1.84
CA ARG A 52 -26.45 -3.24 2.18
C ARG A 52 -25.55 -2.14 1.59
N GLU A 53 -24.28 -2.48 1.41
CA GLU A 53 -23.29 -1.66 0.73
C GLU A 53 -23.16 -2.07 -0.74
N ALA A 54 -23.01 -1.07 -1.62
CA ALA A 54 -22.79 -1.29 -3.05
C ALA A 54 -21.58 -2.24 -3.27
N ARG A 55 -21.67 -3.12 -4.28
CA ARG A 55 -20.62 -4.11 -4.58
C ARG A 55 -19.24 -3.45 -4.66
N HIS A 56 -18.25 -4.13 -4.08
CA HIS A 56 -16.83 -3.76 -4.14
C HIS A 56 -16.41 -3.35 -5.56
N GLY A 57 -15.80 -2.16 -5.68
CA GLY A 57 -15.33 -1.60 -6.95
C GLY A 57 -15.40 -0.07 -6.98
N LEU A 58 -14.89 0.53 -8.06
CA LEU A 58 -14.98 1.97 -8.28
C LEU A 58 -16.42 2.33 -8.68
N ASN A 59 -17.24 2.70 -7.70
CA ASN A 59 -18.61 3.16 -7.91
C ASN A 59 -18.82 4.54 -7.23
N PHE A 60 -19.90 5.22 -7.58
CA PHE A 60 -20.20 6.56 -7.05
C PHE A 60 -20.23 6.59 -5.51
N VAL A 61 -20.83 5.59 -4.85
CA VAL A 61 -20.92 5.51 -3.39
C VAL A 61 -19.53 5.40 -2.76
N THR A 62 -18.69 4.52 -3.30
CA THR A 62 -17.31 4.34 -2.86
C THR A 62 -16.52 5.63 -3.03
N VAL A 63 -16.63 6.31 -4.18
CA VAL A 63 -15.96 7.61 -4.41
C VAL A 63 -16.39 8.65 -3.37
N VAL A 64 -17.69 8.77 -3.09
CA VAL A 64 -18.21 9.70 -2.07
C VAL A 64 -17.67 9.37 -0.68
N TYR A 65 -17.58 8.09 -0.30
CA TYR A 65 -16.97 7.70 0.97
C TYR A 65 -15.50 8.10 1.06
N TYR A 66 -14.70 7.85 0.02
CA TYR A 66 -13.30 8.25 0.00
C TYR A 66 -13.12 9.77 0.06
N ILE A 67 -13.94 10.54 -0.68
CA ILE A 67 -13.95 12.01 -0.59
C ILE A 67 -14.28 12.46 0.83
N GLY A 68 -15.30 11.88 1.45
CA GLY A 68 -15.68 12.23 2.83
C GLY A 68 -14.55 11.98 3.83
N ALA A 69 -13.90 10.80 3.77
CA ALA A 69 -12.78 10.49 4.64
C ALA A 69 -11.56 11.37 4.38
N PHE A 70 -11.29 11.70 3.11
CA PHE A 70 -10.24 12.64 2.74
C PHE A 70 -10.54 14.04 3.28
N LEU A 71 -11.78 14.54 3.17
CA LEU A 71 -12.17 15.83 3.71
C LEU A 71 -12.04 15.89 5.24
N ILE A 72 -12.35 14.80 5.96
CA ILE A 72 -12.12 14.71 7.40
C ILE A 72 -10.62 14.85 7.70
N LEU A 73 -9.77 14.05 7.04
CA LEU A 73 -8.32 14.16 7.25
C LEU A 73 -7.80 15.56 6.90
N PHE A 74 -8.20 16.09 5.74
CA PHE A 74 -7.81 17.43 5.29
C PHE A 74 -8.24 18.54 6.25
N ALA A 75 -9.43 18.43 6.85
CA ALA A 75 -9.88 19.36 7.87
C ALA A 75 -8.97 19.36 9.09
N TYR A 76 -8.56 18.18 9.56
CA TYR A 76 -7.68 18.04 10.72
C TYR A 76 -6.21 18.35 10.42
N THR A 77 -5.76 18.24 9.17
CA THR A 77 -4.38 18.59 8.78
C THR A 77 -4.21 20.04 8.34
N VAL A 78 -5.25 20.75 7.90
CA VAL A 78 -5.11 22.12 7.38
C VAL A 78 -5.89 23.13 8.23
N PHE A 79 -7.19 22.91 8.39
CA PHE A 79 -8.04 23.90 9.06
C PHE A 79 -7.90 23.90 10.57
N MET A 80 -7.52 22.76 11.15
CA MET A 80 -7.30 22.71 12.58
C MET A 80 -6.14 23.62 13.00
N GLY A 81 -5.03 23.67 12.25
CA GLY A 81 -3.89 24.55 12.53
C GLY A 81 -4.27 26.03 12.68
N LEU A 82 -5.25 26.51 11.90
CA LEU A 82 -5.71 27.92 11.93
C LEU A 82 -6.50 28.31 13.19
N GLN A 83 -7.11 27.35 13.89
CA GLN A 83 -7.91 27.59 15.10
C GLN A 83 -7.33 26.91 16.35
N TRP A 84 -6.28 26.10 16.18
CA TRP A 84 -5.67 25.30 17.24
C TRP A 84 -5.08 26.16 18.35
N GLU A 85 -4.44 27.27 17.96
CA GLU A 85 -3.75 28.20 18.85
C GLU A 85 -4.72 28.96 19.79
N GLY A 86 -6.00 29.04 19.42
CA GLY A 86 -7.03 29.67 20.26
C GLY A 86 -7.52 28.77 21.42
N LEU A 87 -7.16 27.50 21.43
CA LEU A 87 -7.56 26.53 22.45
C LEU A 87 -6.45 26.36 23.50
N SER A 88 -6.84 26.14 24.76
CA SER A 88 -5.89 25.71 25.79
C SER A 88 -5.33 24.31 25.46
N PRO A 89 -4.12 23.94 25.94
CA PRO A 89 -3.54 22.62 25.70
C PRO A 89 -4.48 21.46 26.08
N ALA A 90 -5.21 21.59 27.19
CA ALA A 90 -6.21 20.62 27.60
C ALA A 90 -7.43 20.57 26.64
N GLY A 91 -7.82 21.73 26.09
CA GLY A 91 -8.87 21.83 25.07
C GLY A 91 -8.48 21.13 23.77
N GLN A 92 -7.24 21.33 23.30
CA GLN A 92 -6.68 20.66 22.13
C GLN A 92 -6.69 19.13 22.30
N PHE A 93 -6.14 18.63 23.43
CA PHE A 93 -6.12 17.20 23.73
C PHE A 93 -7.52 16.60 23.80
N THR A 94 -8.45 17.27 24.51
CA THR A 94 -9.82 16.79 24.67
C THR A 94 -10.53 16.71 23.32
N LEU A 95 -10.41 17.74 22.49
CA LEU A 95 -11.04 17.79 21.18
C LEU A 95 -10.48 16.72 20.23
N ALA A 96 -9.16 16.54 20.19
CA ALA A 96 -8.52 15.49 19.42
C ALA A 96 -9.01 14.11 19.86
N LEU A 97 -8.99 13.83 21.17
CA LEU A 97 -9.37 12.54 21.73
C LEU A 97 -10.84 12.22 21.47
N VAL A 98 -11.74 13.19 21.68
CA VAL A 98 -13.18 13.04 21.41
C VAL A 98 -13.41 12.78 19.91
N THR A 99 -12.69 13.48 19.04
CA THR A 99 -12.79 13.27 17.59
C THR A 99 -12.39 11.85 17.21
N VAL A 100 -11.22 11.39 17.66
CA VAL A 100 -10.73 10.04 17.36
C VAL A 100 -11.71 8.99 17.89
N ALA A 101 -12.17 9.14 19.14
CA ALA A 101 -13.14 8.25 19.74
C ALA A 101 -14.49 8.24 18.98
N ALA A 102 -14.98 9.40 18.56
CA ALA A 102 -16.20 9.53 17.78
C ALA A 102 -16.06 8.85 16.41
N LEU A 103 -14.98 9.09 15.67
CA LEU A 103 -14.76 8.48 14.34
C LEU A 103 -14.60 6.96 14.43
N LEU A 104 -13.84 6.46 15.42
CA LEU A 104 -13.70 5.02 15.65
C LEU A 104 -15.04 4.39 16.08
N GLY A 105 -15.78 5.04 16.98
CA GLY A 105 -17.07 4.58 17.48
C GLY A 105 -18.15 4.55 16.40
N ILE A 106 -18.33 5.66 15.68
CA ILE A 106 -19.27 5.76 14.57
C ILE A 106 -18.87 4.78 13.47
N GLY A 107 -17.60 4.71 13.10
CA GLY A 107 -17.09 3.75 12.12
C GLY A 107 -17.40 2.31 12.51
N ALA A 108 -17.20 1.92 13.77
CA ALA A 108 -17.55 0.59 14.25
C ALA A 108 -19.06 0.30 14.19
N VAL A 109 -19.91 1.28 14.52
CA VAL A 109 -21.38 1.14 14.41
C VAL A 109 -21.81 1.00 12.95
N VAL A 110 -21.25 1.82 12.05
CA VAL A 110 -21.55 1.79 10.61
C VAL A 110 -21.12 0.46 9.99
N ARG A 111 -19.95 -0.09 10.36
CA ARG A 111 -19.54 -1.43 9.93
C ARG A 111 -20.48 -2.51 10.41
N ARG A 112 -20.86 -2.50 11.70
CA ARG A 112 -21.84 -3.45 12.26
C ARG A 112 -23.20 -3.38 11.57
N ALA A 113 -23.57 -2.22 11.00
CA ALA A 113 -24.78 -2.06 10.22
C ALA A 113 -24.70 -2.64 8.79
N GLY A 114 -23.52 -3.08 8.35
CA GLY A 114 -23.27 -3.71 7.04
C GLY A 114 -22.60 -2.80 6.00
N TYR A 115 -22.07 -1.63 6.41
CA TYR A 115 -21.30 -0.71 5.56
C TYR A 115 -19.80 -0.81 5.92
N GLU A 116 -19.15 -1.83 5.38
CA GLU A 116 -17.77 -2.17 5.69
C GLU A 116 -16.78 -1.12 5.18
N ILE A 117 -16.95 -0.63 3.94
CA ILE A 117 -16.06 0.37 3.34
C ILE A 117 -16.27 1.72 4.03
N GLY A 118 -17.52 2.18 4.13
CA GLY A 118 -17.84 3.46 4.75
C GLY A 118 -17.36 3.55 6.21
N GLY A 119 -17.66 2.53 7.01
CA GLY A 119 -17.21 2.50 8.41
C GLY A 119 -15.70 2.26 8.55
N GLY A 120 -15.08 1.49 7.65
CA GLY A 120 -13.63 1.32 7.60
C GLY A 120 -12.88 2.62 7.30
N LEU A 121 -13.44 3.47 6.43
CA LEU A 121 -12.91 4.78 6.09
C LEU A 121 -13.02 5.80 7.24
N LEU A 122 -14.10 5.75 8.03
CA LEU A 122 -14.21 6.56 9.26
C LEU A 122 -13.17 6.16 10.30
N ILE A 123 -12.95 4.85 10.50
CA ILE A 123 -11.90 4.34 11.40
C ILE A 123 -10.52 4.75 10.89
N PHE A 124 -10.28 4.64 9.59
CA PHE A 124 -9.05 5.10 8.94
C PHE A 124 -8.81 6.59 9.20
N ALA A 125 -9.81 7.45 8.97
CA ALA A 125 -9.70 8.88 9.23
C ALA A 125 -9.41 9.18 10.72
N GLY A 126 -10.12 8.51 11.63
CA GLY A 126 -9.87 8.65 13.07
C GLY A 126 -8.47 8.21 13.47
N THR A 127 -7.95 7.13 12.87
CA THR A 127 -6.59 6.65 13.12
C THR A 127 -5.54 7.62 12.58
N GLY A 128 -5.81 8.28 11.45
CA GLY A 128 -4.93 9.33 10.91
C GLY A 128 -4.82 10.57 11.80
N ILE A 129 -5.77 10.79 12.72
CA ILE A 129 -5.78 11.92 13.68
C ILE A 129 -5.10 11.55 15.01
N VAL A 130 -4.77 10.28 15.26
CA VAL A 130 -4.06 9.83 16.47
C VAL A 130 -2.79 10.61 16.81
N PRO A 131 -1.88 10.95 15.85
CA PRO A 131 -0.68 11.73 16.17
C PRO A 131 -1.02 13.06 16.83
N LEU A 132 -2.10 13.71 16.41
CA LEU A 132 -2.55 14.97 16.99
C LEU A 132 -2.97 14.81 18.46
N VAL A 133 -3.56 13.67 18.83
CA VAL A 133 -3.87 13.34 20.22
C VAL A 133 -2.60 13.21 21.04
N VAL A 134 -1.60 12.50 20.50
CA VAL A 134 -0.33 12.26 21.18
C VAL A 134 0.45 13.56 21.34
N TYR A 135 0.54 14.36 20.28
CA TYR A 135 1.10 15.71 20.29
C TYR A 135 0.45 16.59 21.36
N SER A 136 -0.88 16.67 21.36
CA SER A 136 -1.62 17.50 22.32
C SER A 136 -1.39 17.04 23.77
N PHE A 137 -1.26 15.73 23.98
CA PHE A 137 -0.92 15.17 25.28
C PHE A 137 0.51 15.53 25.70
N GLN A 138 1.50 15.38 24.82
CA GLN A 138 2.88 15.76 25.09
C GLN A 138 3.00 17.25 25.44
N HIS A 139 2.29 18.11 24.69
CA HIS A 139 2.23 19.55 24.95
C HIS A 139 1.55 19.87 26.29
N MET A 140 0.40 19.25 26.57
CA MET A 140 -0.31 19.41 27.86
C MET A 140 0.51 18.92 29.05
N ALA A 141 1.29 17.85 28.89
CA ALA A 141 2.12 17.27 29.94
C ALA A 141 3.46 17.99 30.14
N GLY A 142 3.77 19.02 29.34
CA GLY A 142 5.08 19.70 29.37
C GLY A 142 6.24 18.79 28.94
N LEU A 143 5.95 17.71 28.19
CA LEU A 143 6.95 16.78 27.66
C LEU A 143 7.49 17.22 26.30
N TRP A 144 6.88 18.23 25.70
CA TRP A 144 7.34 18.82 24.45
C TRP A 144 8.52 19.75 24.73
N PRO A 145 9.67 19.59 24.04
CA PRO A 145 10.85 20.42 24.26
C PRO A 145 10.52 21.91 24.08
N GLU A 146 10.84 22.74 25.08
CA GLU A 146 10.65 24.20 25.03
C GLU A 146 11.68 24.90 24.12
N SER A 147 12.73 24.20 23.67
CA SER A 147 13.82 24.76 22.88
C SER A 147 13.63 24.50 21.38
N GLY A 148 12.84 25.37 20.76
CA GLY A 148 12.74 25.61 19.31
C GLY A 148 12.14 27.01 19.09
N PRO A 149 12.44 27.74 18.00
CA PRO A 149 11.78 29.02 17.72
C PRO A 149 10.26 28.82 17.76
N GLU A 150 9.51 29.78 18.29
CA GLU A 150 8.05 29.73 18.45
C GLU A 150 7.34 29.05 17.26
N PHE A 151 7.00 27.77 17.40
CA PHE A 151 6.56 26.95 16.27
C PHE A 151 5.06 27.04 16.03
N HIS A 152 4.71 27.63 14.89
CA HIS A 152 3.40 27.50 14.28
C HIS A 152 3.26 26.10 13.66
N TYR A 153 2.05 25.54 13.62
CA TYR A 153 1.75 24.22 13.04
C TYR A 153 2.19 24.08 11.56
N GLU A 154 2.46 25.21 10.88
CA GLU A 154 2.95 25.28 9.51
C GLU A 154 4.41 24.79 9.34
N ASP A 155 5.19 24.75 10.42
CA ASP A 155 6.61 24.34 10.42
C ASP A 155 6.81 22.84 10.68
N PHE A 156 5.74 22.03 10.57
CA PHE A 156 5.77 20.56 10.66
C PHE A 156 6.84 19.91 9.74
N TYR A 157 7.33 20.64 8.73
CA TYR A 157 8.32 20.15 7.76
C TYR A 157 9.77 20.61 8.01
N ASP A 158 10.03 21.57 8.91
CA ASP A 158 11.34 22.22 8.99
C ASP A 158 12.17 21.88 10.25
N VAL A 159 11.58 21.37 11.35
CA VAL A 159 12.34 21.06 12.59
C VAL A 159 12.09 19.67 13.16
N ILE A 160 13.17 18.88 13.16
CA ILE A 160 13.22 17.51 13.67
C ILE A 160 13.74 17.49 15.11
N SER A 161 13.00 16.83 15.98
CA SER A 161 13.16 16.78 17.44
C SER A 161 12.86 15.36 17.94
N SER A 162 13.53 14.93 19.01
CA SER A 162 13.30 13.61 19.63
C SER A 162 11.85 13.40 20.12
N ALA A 163 11.09 14.47 20.29
CA ALA A 163 9.67 14.43 20.63
C ALA A 163 8.80 13.78 19.54
N TRP A 164 9.21 13.88 18.26
CA TRP A 164 8.51 13.31 17.13
C TRP A 164 8.59 11.78 17.12
N VAL A 165 9.76 11.20 17.37
CA VAL A 165 9.97 9.74 17.47
C VAL A 165 8.96 9.09 18.42
N PHE A 166 8.70 9.70 19.58
CA PHE A 166 7.73 9.18 20.53
C PHE A 166 6.29 9.20 19.98
N MET A 167 5.90 10.31 19.35
CA MET A 167 4.59 10.47 18.72
C MET A 167 4.37 9.44 17.61
N GLU A 168 5.38 9.24 16.76
CA GLU A 168 5.34 8.30 15.65
C GLU A 168 5.24 6.86 16.13
N VAL A 169 6.05 6.47 17.13
CA VAL A 169 6.03 5.11 17.70
C VAL A 169 4.65 4.81 18.30
N ILE A 170 4.07 5.72 19.08
CA ILE A 170 2.72 5.52 19.62
C ILE A 170 1.70 5.42 18.49
N THR A 171 1.79 6.28 17.48
CA THR A 171 0.87 6.26 16.35
C THR A 171 0.97 4.95 15.56
N ILE A 172 2.17 4.43 15.35
CA ILE A 172 2.41 3.13 14.71
C ILE A 172 1.78 2.01 15.54
N LEU A 173 2.00 1.99 16.86
CA LEU A 173 1.43 0.99 17.75
C LEU A 173 -0.11 1.02 17.74
N VAL A 174 -0.71 2.21 17.80
CA VAL A 174 -2.17 2.37 17.68
C VAL A 174 -2.65 1.92 16.31
N THR A 175 -1.96 2.29 15.23
CA THR A 175 -2.33 1.88 13.87
C THR A 175 -2.28 0.35 13.72
N ILE A 176 -1.27 -0.32 14.29
CA ILE A 176 -1.17 -1.79 14.30
C ILE A 176 -2.33 -2.40 15.11
N ALA A 177 -2.64 -1.86 16.29
CA ALA A 177 -3.75 -2.34 17.10
C ALA A 177 -5.10 -2.21 16.37
N VAL A 178 -5.35 -1.06 15.74
CA VAL A 178 -6.55 -0.82 14.93
C VAL A 178 -6.55 -1.74 13.70
N LEU A 179 -5.41 -1.94 13.04
CA LEU A 179 -5.28 -2.86 11.89
C LEU A 179 -5.65 -4.29 12.29
N TRP A 180 -5.23 -4.77 13.47
CA TRP A 180 -5.58 -6.09 13.99
C TRP A 180 -7.05 -6.22 14.38
N TRP A 181 -7.64 -5.15 14.90
CA TRP A 181 -9.05 -5.10 15.25
C TRP A 181 -9.94 -5.08 14.00
N VAL A 182 -9.64 -4.18 13.07
CA VAL A 182 -10.53 -3.77 11.97
C VAL A 182 -10.28 -4.58 10.71
N ARG A 183 -9.03 -5.02 10.49
CA ARG A 183 -8.58 -5.72 9.28
C ARG A 183 -8.97 -4.99 7.99
N PHE A 184 -8.69 -3.69 7.96
CA PHE A 184 -8.93 -2.84 6.80
C PHE A 184 -7.60 -2.50 6.11
N PRO A 185 -7.36 -2.99 4.87
CA PRO A 185 -6.05 -2.86 4.22
C PRO A 185 -5.54 -1.42 4.06
N LEU A 186 -6.44 -0.44 3.96
CA LEU A 186 -6.06 0.97 3.83
C LEU A 186 -5.31 1.49 5.06
N LEU A 187 -5.51 0.92 6.26
CA LEU A 187 -4.73 1.30 7.45
C LEU A 187 -3.22 1.06 7.29
N VAL A 188 -2.81 0.17 6.38
CA VAL A 188 -1.40 -0.03 6.05
C VAL A 188 -0.79 1.20 5.38
N LEU A 189 -1.60 2.06 4.73
CA LEU A 189 -1.14 3.37 4.26
C LEU A 189 -0.60 4.21 5.41
N LEU A 190 -1.39 4.39 6.47
CA LEU A 190 -0.96 5.15 7.66
C LEU A 190 0.28 4.52 8.28
N LEU A 191 0.27 3.19 8.45
CA LEU A 191 1.42 2.48 9.00
C LEU A 191 2.70 2.73 8.18
N SER A 192 2.60 2.62 6.86
CA SER A 192 3.75 2.80 5.96
C SER A 192 4.23 4.26 5.93
N PHE A 193 3.30 5.21 6.00
CA PHE A 193 3.59 6.63 6.10
C PHE A 193 4.35 6.95 7.40
N TRP A 194 3.87 6.49 8.56
CA TRP A 194 4.55 6.71 9.83
C TRP A 194 5.89 5.98 9.94
N LEU A 195 6.04 4.80 9.33
CA LEU A 195 7.34 4.13 9.25
C LEU A 195 8.36 4.92 8.43
N TRP A 196 7.90 5.64 7.40
CA TRP A 196 8.77 6.49 6.59
C TRP A 196 9.24 7.71 7.38
N PHE A 197 8.34 8.43 8.05
CA PHE A 197 8.74 9.54 8.91
C PHE A 197 9.66 9.08 10.05
N LEU A 198 9.30 7.96 10.71
CA LEU A 198 10.13 7.38 11.78
C LEU A 198 11.54 7.04 11.29
N SER A 199 11.71 6.64 10.02
CA SER A 199 13.04 6.37 9.49
C SER A 199 13.94 7.61 9.47
N MET A 200 13.37 8.80 9.23
CA MET A 200 14.09 10.08 9.19
C MET A 200 14.34 10.61 10.60
N ASP A 201 13.31 10.59 11.45
CA ASP A 201 13.41 11.13 12.81
C ASP A 201 14.28 10.26 13.71
N LEU A 202 14.19 8.94 13.58
CA LEU A 202 15.06 8.00 14.30
C LEU A 202 16.52 8.11 13.83
N ALA A 203 16.75 8.35 12.53
CA ALA A 203 18.09 8.56 12.01
C ALA A 203 18.75 9.78 12.69
N ARG A 204 18.07 10.92 12.67
CA ARG A 204 18.58 12.13 13.32
C ARG A 204 18.78 11.96 14.82
N TRP A 205 17.83 11.31 15.51
CA TRP A 205 17.95 11.06 16.95
C TRP A 205 19.18 10.20 17.30
N ILE A 206 19.56 9.26 16.42
CA ILE A 206 20.74 8.40 16.63
C ILE A 206 22.05 9.14 16.30
N VAL A 207 22.08 9.96 15.24
CA VAL A 207 23.28 10.70 14.84
C VAL A 207 23.59 11.83 15.82
N GLY A 208 22.57 12.57 16.27
CA GLY A 208 22.71 13.59 17.30
C GLY A 208 23.42 14.87 16.87
N ASP A 209 23.62 15.10 15.57
CA ASP A 209 24.13 16.36 15.03
C ASP A 209 22.98 17.30 14.65
N ASP A 210 23.16 18.59 14.96
CA ASP A 210 22.20 19.66 14.65
C ASP A 210 22.34 20.17 13.20
N GLU A 211 23.47 19.88 12.53
CA GLU A 211 23.67 20.21 11.12
C GLU A 211 23.07 19.13 10.24
N PHE A 212 22.10 19.50 9.40
CA PHE A 212 21.47 18.59 8.45
C PHE A 212 22.42 18.26 7.30
N ASP A 213 23.25 17.24 7.48
CA ASP A 213 23.96 16.54 6.42
C ASP A 213 23.38 15.13 6.32
N TYR A 214 22.47 14.89 5.36
CA TYR A 214 21.80 13.59 5.17
C TYR A 214 22.77 12.56 4.61
N SER A 215 23.76 12.15 5.41
CA SER A 215 24.91 11.37 4.96
C SER A 215 25.22 10.21 5.91
N GLY A 216 25.87 9.18 5.37
CA GLY A 216 26.39 8.05 6.15
C GLY A 216 25.32 7.27 6.93
N THR A 217 25.27 7.47 8.26
CA THR A 217 24.43 6.70 9.18
C THR A 217 22.94 6.88 8.90
N GLU A 218 22.50 8.09 8.54
CA GLU A 218 21.09 8.37 8.27
C GLU A 218 20.58 7.57 7.06
N GLN A 219 21.40 7.53 6.00
CA GLN A 219 21.12 6.74 4.80
C GLN A 219 21.03 5.25 5.11
N VAL A 220 21.93 4.73 5.96
CA VAL A 220 21.91 3.32 6.38
C VAL A 220 20.62 2.99 7.12
N ILE A 221 20.17 3.86 8.03
CA ILE A 221 18.91 3.68 8.77
C ILE A 221 17.72 3.70 7.80
N GLY A 222 17.69 4.66 6.87
CA GLY A 222 16.67 4.73 5.82
C GLY A 222 16.61 3.47 4.96
N VAL A 223 17.76 2.94 4.52
CA VAL A 223 17.84 1.67 3.78
C VAL A 223 17.37 0.49 4.63
N LEU A 224 17.72 0.42 5.91
CA LEU A 224 17.27 -0.65 6.80
C LEU A 224 15.74 -0.62 6.96
N PHE A 225 15.16 0.55 7.17
CA PHE A 225 13.70 0.73 7.21
C PHE A 225 13.04 0.36 5.89
N ALA A 226 13.63 0.77 4.76
CA ALA A 226 13.16 0.42 3.43
C ALA A 226 13.10 -1.10 3.22
N VAL A 227 14.22 -1.79 3.47
CA VAL A 227 14.33 -3.25 3.31
C VAL A 227 13.41 -3.98 4.27
N ALA A 228 13.31 -3.54 5.53
CA ALA A 228 12.39 -4.12 6.51
C ALA A 228 10.93 -3.97 6.05
N THR A 229 10.53 -2.79 5.60
CA THR A 229 9.17 -2.50 5.11
C THR A 229 8.84 -3.35 3.88
N LEU A 230 9.76 -3.45 2.91
CA LEU A 230 9.62 -4.33 1.75
C LEU A 230 9.52 -5.80 2.17
N GLY A 231 10.37 -6.24 3.10
CA GLY A 231 10.38 -7.60 3.64
C GLY A 231 9.07 -7.99 4.31
N VAL A 232 8.49 -7.09 5.12
CA VAL A 232 7.16 -7.28 5.72
C VAL A 232 6.09 -7.37 4.62
N GLY A 233 6.14 -6.50 3.61
CA GLY A 233 5.23 -6.57 2.46
C GLY A 233 5.30 -7.93 1.75
N VAL A 234 6.51 -8.44 1.50
CA VAL A 234 6.72 -9.76 0.86
C VAL A 234 6.20 -10.88 1.75
N ALA A 235 6.44 -10.81 3.07
CA ALA A 235 5.95 -11.79 4.03
C ALA A 235 4.42 -11.82 4.08
N LEU A 236 3.76 -10.65 4.05
CA LEU A 236 2.30 -10.55 4.01
C LEU A 236 1.75 -11.11 2.69
N GLN A 237 2.34 -10.76 1.55
CA GLN A 237 1.92 -11.29 0.25
C GLN A 237 2.05 -12.82 0.18
N ARG A 238 3.16 -13.38 0.69
CA ARG A 238 3.38 -14.83 0.75
C ARG A 238 2.36 -15.56 1.64
N ARG A 239 1.79 -14.87 2.63
CA ARG A 239 0.71 -15.37 3.49
C ARG A 239 -0.70 -15.17 2.90
N GLY A 240 -0.81 -14.70 1.66
CA GLY A 240 -2.09 -14.46 0.99
C GLY A 240 -2.72 -13.10 1.31
N LEU A 241 -2.03 -12.21 2.04
CA LEU A 241 -2.51 -10.88 2.43
C LEU A 241 -2.06 -9.81 1.42
N ARG A 242 -2.34 -10.04 0.13
CA ARG A 242 -1.86 -9.18 -0.96
C ARG A 242 -2.34 -7.74 -0.85
N ASP A 243 -3.57 -7.53 -0.41
CA ASP A 243 -4.17 -6.19 -0.27
C ASP A 243 -3.45 -5.33 0.79
N TYR A 244 -2.78 -5.97 1.75
CA TYR A 244 -2.00 -5.31 2.80
C TYR A 244 -0.55 -5.02 2.37
N SER A 245 -0.11 -5.56 1.23
CA SER A 245 1.31 -5.48 0.83
C SER A 245 1.61 -4.23 -0.01
N PHE A 246 0.59 -3.67 -0.68
CA PHE A 246 0.74 -2.57 -1.64
C PHE A 246 1.45 -1.34 -1.05
N TRP A 247 0.94 -0.82 0.08
CA TRP A 247 1.48 0.40 0.68
C TRP A 247 2.89 0.21 1.23
N LEU A 248 3.18 -0.97 1.80
CA LEU A 248 4.53 -1.32 2.23
C LEU A 248 5.53 -1.36 1.06
N TYR A 249 5.09 -1.86 -0.11
CA TYR A 249 5.92 -1.82 -1.30
C TYR A 249 6.16 -0.40 -1.79
N LEU A 250 5.13 0.45 -1.79
CA LEU A 250 5.26 1.84 -2.23
C LEU A 250 6.25 2.60 -1.34
N PHE A 251 5.99 2.67 -0.04
CA PHE A 251 6.85 3.40 0.89
C PHE A 251 8.24 2.76 1.04
N GLY A 252 8.32 1.44 0.99
CA GLY A 252 9.60 0.72 0.96
C GLY A 252 10.51 1.19 -0.17
N HIS A 253 9.97 1.38 -1.39
CA HIS A 253 10.78 1.91 -2.50
C HIS A 253 10.97 3.43 -2.44
N LEU A 254 10.00 4.19 -1.90
CA LEU A 254 10.15 5.64 -1.67
C LEU A 254 11.27 5.95 -0.68
N MET A 255 11.52 5.06 0.29
CA MET A 255 12.70 5.13 1.15
C MET A 255 13.95 4.63 0.44
N LEU A 256 13.90 3.46 -0.20
CA LEU A 256 15.09 2.81 -0.77
C LEU A 256 15.76 3.63 -1.87
N LEU A 257 14.97 4.21 -2.80
CA LEU A 257 15.49 4.88 -3.99
C LEU A 257 16.33 6.12 -3.68
N PRO A 258 15.84 7.12 -2.94
CA PRO A 258 16.65 8.29 -2.61
C PRO A 258 17.86 7.91 -1.76
N ASN A 259 17.68 7.08 -0.72
CA ASN A 259 18.77 6.68 0.18
C ASN A 259 19.91 5.94 -0.54
N LEU A 260 19.57 4.97 -1.39
CA LEU A 260 20.57 4.22 -2.14
C LEU A 260 21.14 5.03 -3.31
N GLY A 261 20.34 5.91 -3.91
CA GLY A 261 20.75 6.78 -5.00
C GLY A 261 21.80 7.79 -4.55
N ASP A 262 21.53 8.47 -3.44
CA ASP A 262 22.44 9.46 -2.85
C ASP A 262 23.78 8.80 -2.46
N TRP A 263 23.72 7.68 -1.74
CA TRP A 263 24.90 6.87 -1.40
C TRP A 263 25.73 6.44 -2.63
N ALA A 264 25.04 6.04 -3.71
CA ALA A 264 25.68 5.45 -4.87
C ALA A 264 26.27 6.47 -5.85
N LEU A 265 25.70 7.67 -5.88
CA LEU A 265 26.08 8.76 -6.76
C LEU A 265 26.92 9.83 -6.06
N ASP A 266 27.41 9.54 -4.86
CA ASP A 266 28.34 10.38 -4.09
C ASP A 266 29.80 10.30 -4.61
N GLU A 267 30.48 11.44 -4.61
CA GLU A 267 31.64 11.87 -5.41
C GLU A 267 32.88 10.97 -5.31
N ASP A 268 33.17 10.46 -4.11
CA ASP A 268 34.45 9.79 -3.83
C ASP A 268 34.55 8.34 -4.35
N GLN A 269 33.42 7.64 -4.60
CA GLN A 269 33.41 6.21 -4.96
C GLN A 269 32.34 5.81 -6.00
N ARG A 270 31.92 6.75 -6.86
CA ARG A 270 30.81 6.61 -7.82
C ARG A 270 30.86 5.36 -8.72
N ALA A 271 32.04 4.96 -9.19
CA ALA A 271 32.15 3.88 -10.19
C ALA A 271 31.68 2.51 -9.66
N LEU A 272 32.15 2.11 -8.47
CA LEU A 272 31.77 0.83 -7.88
C LEU A 272 30.35 0.88 -7.32
N ARG A 273 29.99 1.95 -6.59
CA ARG A 273 28.68 2.07 -5.95
C ARG A 273 27.55 2.19 -6.98
N GLY A 274 27.78 2.88 -8.10
CA GLY A 274 26.85 2.96 -9.21
C GLY A 274 26.51 1.59 -9.83
N ILE A 275 27.50 0.70 -9.97
CA ILE A 275 27.26 -0.68 -10.44
C ILE A 275 26.41 -1.44 -9.42
N VAL A 276 26.70 -1.30 -8.12
CA VAL A 276 25.89 -1.92 -7.06
C VAL A 276 24.44 -1.42 -7.11
N PHE A 277 24.24 -0.11 -7.26
CA PHE A 277 22.92 0.50 -7.41
C PHE A 277 22.17 -0.07 -8.62
N LEU A 278 22.82 -0.13 -9.79
CA LEU A 278 22.23 -0.73 -10.98
C LEU A 278 21.84 -2.20 -10.77
N LEU A 279 22.72 -2.99 -10.15
CA LEU A 279 22.46 -4.40 -9.86
C LEU A 279 21.28 -4.57 -8.90
N VAL A 280 21.16 -3.72 -7.87
CA VAL A 280 20.00 -3.72 -6.96
C VAL A 280 18.72 -3.44 -7.73
N TYR A 281 18.69 -2.43 -8.59
CA TYR A 281 17.47 -2.09 -9.34
C TYR A 281 17.13 -3.10 -10.44
N VAL A 282 18.12 -3.74 -11.07
CA VAL A 282 17.90 -4.90 -11.93
C VAL A 282 17.31 -6.08 -11.12
N ALA A 283 17.79 -6.32 -9.90
CA ALA A 283 17.22 -7.34 -9.02
C ALA A 283 15.79 -7.00 -8.59
N VAL A 284 15.46 -5.72 -8.39
CA VAL A 284 14.09 -5.23 -8.13
C VAL A 284 13.18 -5.49 -9.34
N VAL A 285 13.65 -5.25 -10.58
CA VAL A 285 12.92 -5.63 -11.81
C VAL A 285 12.73 -7.15 -11.87
N ALA A 286 13.75 -7.95 -11.58
CA ALA A 286 13.61 -9.41 -11.56
C ALA A 286 12.60 -9.87 -10.49
N ALA A 287 12.63 -9.25 -9.31
CA ALA A 287 11.69 -9.50 -8.23
C ALA A 287 10.25 -9.14 -8.62
N SER A 288 10.04 -8.17 -9.52
CA SER A 288 8.71 -7.81 -10.02
C SER A 288 8.03 -8.98 -10.74
N VAL A 289 8.79 -9.81 -11.45
CA VAL A 289 8.31 -11.02 -12.14
C VAL A 289 7.94 -12.10 -11.13
N TRP A 290 8.78 -12.34 -10.12
CA TRP A 290 8.50 -13.34 -9.08
C TRP A 290 7.30 -12.94 -8.19
N LEU A 291 7.22 -11.67 -7.79
CA LEU A 291 6.14 -11.14 -6.95
C LEU A 291 4.87 -10.80 -7.74
N GLN A 292 4.91 -10.80 -9.08
CA GLN A 292 3.82 -10.32 -9.93
C GLN A 292 3.35 -8.92 -9.49
N SER A 293 4.30 -8.04 -9.17
CA SER A 293 4.05 -6.72 -8.57
C SER A 293 4.45 -5.59 -9.52
N ARG A 294 3.47 -4.76 -9.89
CA ARG A 294 3.70 -3.59 -10.75
C ARG A 294 4.54 -2.51 -10.04
N ILE A 295 4.44 -2.40 -8.72
CA ILE A 295 5.25 -1.43 -7.95
C ILE A 295 6.73 -1.73 -8.12
N PHE A 296 7.15 -2.99 -7.92
CA PHE A 296 8.53 -3.41 -8.12
C PHE A 296 9.00 -3.15 -9.55
N LEU A 297 8.13 -3.36 -10.55
CA LEU A 297 8.50 -3.10 -11.94
C LEU A 297 8.74 -1.59 -12.18
N VAL A 298 7.83 -0.74 -11.69
CA VAL A 298 7.92 0.72 -11.88
C VAL A 298 9.15 1.28 -11.16
N PHE A 299 9.35 0.97 -9.88
CA PHE A 299 10.53 1.46 -9.15
C PHE A 299 11.82 0.81 -9.63
N GLY A 300 11.78 -0.47 -10.01
CA GLY A 300 12.86 -1.16 -10.70
C GLY A 300 13.32 -0.41 -11.94
N ALA A 301 12.37 -0.05 -12.81
CA ALA A 301 12.64 0.74 -14.01
C ALA A 301 13.15 2.15 -13.66
N ILE A 302 12.50 2.86 -12.72
CA ILE A 302 12.94 4.20 -12.30
C ILE A 302 14.40 4.18 -11.85
N GLY A 303 14.81 3.24 -10.98
CA GLY A 303 16.20 3.19 -10.55
C GLY A 303 17.18 2.84 -11.67
N VAL A 304 16.84 1.91 -12.57
CA VAL A 304 17.67 1.66 -13.77
C VAL A 304 17.80 2.94 -14.61
N TYR A 305 16.70 3.68 -14.81
CA TYR A 305 16.70 4.95 -15.55
C TYR A 305 17.47 6.06 -14.84
N CYS A 306 17.41 6.15 -13.50
CA CYS A 306 18.22 7.10 -12.74
C CYS A 306 19.71 6.88 -13.00
N TYR A 307 20.18 5.62 -12.96
CA TYR A 307 21.59 5.33 -13.23
C TYR A 307 21.98 5.56 -14.69
N VAL A 308 21.15 5.11 -15.64
CA VAL A 308 21.41 5.35 -17.07
C VAL A 308 21.39 6.85 -17.39
N GLY A 309 20.48 7.61 -16.78
CA GLY A 309 20.41 9.06 -16.87
C GLY A 309 21.67 9.72 -16.33
N TYR A 310 22.14 9.30 -15.16
CA TYR A 310 23.43 9.74 -14.62
C TYR A 310 24.59 9.47 -15.61
N LEU A 311 24.68 8.26 -16.17
CA LEU A 311 25.69 7.97 -17.20
C LEU A 311 25.55 8.91 -18.41
N ALA A 312 24.32 9.17 -18.85
CA ALA A 312 24.05 10.02 -20.01
C ALA A 312 24.46 11.48 -19.79
N PHE A 313 24.07 12.06 -18.65
CA PHE A 313 24.19 13.49 -18.39
C PHE A 313 25.52 13.87 -17.75
N GLU A 314 26.13 13.01 -16.93
CA GLU A 314 27.36 13.35 -16.18
C GLU A 314 28.62 12.74 -16.79
N ILE A 315 28.52 11.57 -17.43
CA ILE A 315 29.69 10.85 -17.95
C ILE A 315 29.81 10.97 -19.48
N PHE A 316 28.68 10.92 -20.19
CA PHE A 316 28.63 10.85 -21.65
C PHE A 316 27.93 12.05 -22.29
N GLU A 317 27.92 13.21 -21.63
CA GLU A 317 27.20 14.42 -22.07
C GLU A 317 27.48 14.77 -23.54
N ASP A 318 28.76 14.73 -23.94
CA ASP A 318 29.21 15.08 -25.30
C ASP A 318 29.29 13.87 -26.27
N ALA A 319 28.83 12.69 -25.86
CA ALA A 319 29.00 11.45 -26.62
C ALA A 319 27.69 10.99 -27.28
N LEU A 320 27.41 11.48 -28.49
CA LEU A 320 26.27 11.01 -29.30
C LEU A 320 26.20 9.48 -29.47
N GLY A 321 27.37 8.82 -29.47
CA GLY A 321 27.47 7.36 -29.53
C GLY A 321 26.80 6.63 -28.38
N PHE A 322 26.74 7.24 -27.18
CA PHE A 322 26.04 6.69 -26.03
C PHE A 322 24.53 6.60 -26.27
N THR A 323 23.91 7.67 -26.81
CA THR A 323 22.49 7.70 -27.16
C THR A 323 22.13 6.61 -28.17
N PHE A 324 22.91 6.47 -29.24
CA PHE A 324 22.69 5.42 -30.24
C PHE A 324 22.89 4.01 -29.67
N SER A 325 23.88 3.84 -28.77
CA SER A 325 24.12 2.55 -28.11
C SER A 325 22.95 2.15 -27.23
N LEU A 326 22.39 3.08 -26.46
CA LEU A 326 21.22 2.83 -25.61
C LEU A 326 19.98 2.48 -26.44
N ALA A 327 19.74 3.21 -27.53
CA ALA A 327 18.67 2.90 -28.48
C ALA A 327 18.83 1.51 -29.10
N PHE A 328 20.06 1.15 -29.49
CA PHE A 328 20.39 -0.16 -30.04
C PHE A 328 20.20 -1.28 -29.02
N ILE A 329 20.64 -1.10 -27.78
CA ILE A 329 20.41 -2.05 -26.68
C ILE A 329 18.90 -2.23 -26.44
N GLY A 330 18.14 -1.13 -26.40
CA GLY A 330 16.68 -1.18 -26.26
C GLY A 330 16.01 -1.98 -27.39
N LEU A 331 16.43 -1.75 -28.64
CA LEU A 331 15.96 -2.50 -29.79
C LEU A 331 16.30 -3.99 -29.69
N LEU A 332 17.55 -4.32 -29.30
CA LEU A 332 17.98 -5.71 -29.11
C LEU A 332 17.16 -6.43 -28.02
N LEU A 333 16.84 -5.75 -26.92
CA LEU A 333 16.01 -6.31 -25.86
C LEU A 333 14.59 -6.63 -26.36
N ILE A 334 13.98 -5.71 -27.13
CA ILE A 334 12.64 -5.90 -27.70
C ILE A 334 12.65 -7.05 -28.73
N LEU A 335 13.56 -7.01 -29.69
CA LEU A 335 13.67 -8.04 -30.72
C LEU A 335 14.02 -9.41 -30.11
N GLY A 336 14.88 -9.43 -29.09
CA GLY A 336 15.21 -10.63 -28.32
C GLY A 336 14.00 -11.20 -27.59
N ALA A 337 13.18 -10.36 -26.95
CA ALA A 337 11.94 -10.78 -26.31
C ALA A 337 10.93 -11.35 -27.32
N ILE A 338 10.74 -10.71 -28.47
CA ILE A 338 9.88 -11.21 -29.55
C ILE A 338 10.39 -12.55 -30.08
N GLY A 339 11.71 -12.66 -30.32
CA GLY A 339 12.35 -13.90 -30.75
C GLY A 339 12.17 -15.03 -29.74
N PHE A 340 12.32 -14.72 -28.44
CA PHE A 340 12.08 -15.67 -27.37
C PHE A 340 10.63 -16.18 -27.37
N GLN A 341 9.65 -15.28 -27.47
CA GLN A 341 8.22 -15.65 -27.54
C GLN A 341 7.90 -16.49 -28.78
N ARG A 342 8.48 -16.15 -29.93
CA ARG A 342 8.19 -16.81 -31.21
C ARG A 342 8.83 -18.19 -31.33
N TYR A 343 10.06 -18.36 -30.86
CA TYR A 343 10.86 -19.56 -31.14
C TYR A 343 11.15 -20.44 -29.91
N LEU A 344 11.34 -19.85 -28.72
CA LEU A 344 11.78 -20.58 -27.53
C LEU A 344 10.60 -20.95 -26.61
N GLN A 345 9.60 -20.08 -26.50
CA GLN A 345 8.43 -20.33 -25.65
C GLN A 345 7.62 -21.58 -26.06
N PRO A 346 7.34 -21.85 -27.36
CA PRO A 346 6.66 -23.08 -27.78
C PRO A 346 7.48 -24.35 -27.51
N TRP A 347 8.81 -24.26 -27.54
CA TRP A 347 9.71 -25.38 -27.29
C TRP A 347 9.81 -25.71 -25.80
N TRP A 348 9.78 -24.70 -24.92
CA TRP A 348 9.72 -24.88 -23.47
C TRP A 348 8.38 -25.40 -22.97
N SER A 349 7.25 -24.90 -23.50
CA SER A 349 5.93 -25.44 -23.15
C SER A 349 5.75 -26.89 -23.63
N GLY A 350 6.34 -27.26 -24.77
CA GLY A 350 6.37 -28.64 -25.27
C GLY A 350 7.19 -29.63 -24.43
N ARG A 351 8.16 -29.17 -23.63
CA ARG A 351 8.93 -30.03 -22.69
C ARG A 351 8.28 -30.16 -21.31
N ALA A 352 7.61 -29.11 -20.82
CA ALA A 352 6.93 -29.13 -19.53
C ALA A 352 5.66 -30.01 -19.54
N GLY A 353 5.10 -30.31 -20.71
CA GLY A 353 3.92 -31.16 -20.89
C GLY A 353 4.16 -32.67 -21.01
N ARG A 354 5.40 -33.17 -20.83
CA ARG A 354 5.65 -34.63 -20.80
C ARG A 354 5.43 -35.15 -19.37
N PRO A 355 4.39 -35.96 -19.11
CA PRO A 355 4.25 -36.62 -17.82
C PRO A 355 5.48 -37.49 -17.55
N ARG A 356 6.12 -37.27 -16.40
CA ARG A 356 7.15 -38.18 -15.88
C ARG A 356 6.45 -39.47 -15.45
N GLY A 357 6.48 -40.49 -16.32
CA GLY A 357 5.99 -41.82 -15.97
C GLY A 357 5.47 -42.60 -17.17
N ALA A 358 6.39 -43.08 -18.01
CA ALA A 358 6.20 -44.26 -18.85
C ALA A 358 7.56 -44.67 -19.42
N ALA A 359 8.32 -45.42 -18.62
CA ALA A 359 9.36 -46.34 -19.08
C ALA A 359 9.39 -47.51 -18.08
#